data_AF-A0A497BJ41-F1
#
_entry.id   AF-A0A497BJ41-F1
#
_cell.length_a   1.000
_cell.length_b   1.000
_cell.length_c   1.000
_cell.angle_alpha   90.00
_cell.angle_beta   90.00
_cell.angle_gamma   90.00
#
_symmetry.space_group_name_H-M   'P 1'
#
loop_
_entity.id
_entity.type
_entity.pdbx_description
1 polymer ?
#
loop_
_entity_poly.entity_id
_entity_poly.type
_entity_poly.pdbx_seq_one_letter_code
_entity_poly.pdbx_strand_id
1 'polypeptide(L)'
;MAKKQKNPKHKEAVRRKANAAAEMAKLGLKLDDDQSLIGFVFSHLAVSHLTYLGLDSINKLCKTFAGIDVCLFTQHIIPSCIPSLCPVFGVSDLVRWHDYPLIATSIGTTIEALASNAPIVYHYAFDPEFINKPHMESSDMRPAFCDPRVRVVVRHESHKELIEAEFGIQVCDTIIPDCDAEALAKLVLTEMKNAD
;
A
#
# COMPACT_ATOMS: atom_id res chain seq x y z
N MET A 1 -52.57 -19.38 -4.35
CA MET A 1 -51.47 -18.45 -3.97
C MET A 1 -50.16 -18.99 -4.53
N ALA A 2 -49.68 -18.44 -5.65
CA ALA A 2 -48.41 -18.86 -6.25
C ALA A 2 -47.24 -18.33 -5.41
N LYS A 3 -46.43 -19.22 -4.83
CA LYS A 3 -45.18 -18.84 -4.16
C LYS A 3 -44.26 -18.21 -5.21
N LYS A 4 -44.05 -16.88 -5.14
CA LYS A 4 -43.04 -16.17 -5.94
C LYS A 4 -41.70 -16.90 -5.77
N GLN A 5 -41.24 -17.57 -6.82
CA GLN A 5 -39.90 -18.16 -6.86
C GLN A 5 -38.89 -17.01 -6.68
N LYS A 6 -38.16 -17.03 -5.55
CA LYS A 6 -37.12 -16.04 -5.28
C LYS A 6 -36.06 -16.14 -6.38
N ASN A 7 -35.89 -15.05 -7.14
CA ASN A 7 -34.97 -14.96 -8.26
C ASN A 7 -33.55 -15.39 -7.82
N PRO A 8 -32.97 -16.45 -8.40
CA PRO A 8 -31.68 -17.00 -7.96
C PRO A 8 -30.55 -15.98 -8.03
N LYS A 9 -30.58 -15.06 -9.01
CA LYS A 9 -29.62 -13.94 -9.14
C LYS A 9 -29.65 -13.00 -7.94
N HIS A 10 -30.82 -12.75 -7.35
CA HIS A 10 -30.96 -11.90 -6.17
C HIS A 10 -30.38 -12.58 -4.92
N LYS A 11 -30.56 -13.90 -4.77
CA LYS A 11 -29.95 -14.64 -3.65
C LYS A 11 -28.43 -14.61 -3.73
N GLU A 12 -27.88 -14.74 -4.92
CA GLU A 12 -26.43 -14.72 -5.11
C GLU A 12 -25.83 -13.32 -4.88
N ALA A 13 -26.49 -12.26 -5.36
CA ALA A 13 -26.07 -10.88 -5.09
C ALA A 13 -26.08 -10.55 -3.58
N VAL A 14 -27.13 -10.96 -2.85
CA VAL A 14 -27.21 -10.77 -1.39
C VAL A 14 -26.11 -11.54 -0.67
N ARG A 15 -25.79 -12.77 -1.11
CA ARG A 15 -24.69 -13.56 -0.55
C ARG A 15 -23.34 -12.89 -0.78
N ARG A 16 -23.08 -12.39 -1.99
CA ARG A 16 -21.84 -11.65 -2.31
C ARG A 16 -21.70 -10.39 -1.45
N LYS A 17 -22.78 -9.62 -1.30
CA LYS A 17 -22.79 -8.44 -0.43
C LYS A 17 -22.49 -8.81 1.04
N ALA A 18 -23.12 -9.86 1.57
CA ALA A 18 -22.88 -10.30 2.95
C ALA A 18 -21.44 -10.79 3.19
N ASN A 19 -20.86 -11.50 2.22
CA ASN A 19 -19.47 -11.95 2.29
C ASN A 19 -18.50 -10.77 2.27
N ALA A 20 -18.69 -9.82 1.34
CA ALA A 20 -17.89 -8.60 1.29
C ALA A 20 -17.99 -7.79 2.60
N ALA A 21 -19.18 -7.70 3.20
CA ALA A 21 -19.36 -7.08 4.51
C ALA A 21 -18.52 -7.74 5.61
N ALA A 22 -18.54 -9.07 5.66
CA ALA A 22 -17.82 -9.83 6.67
C ALA A 22 -16.30 -9.74 6.48
N GLU A 23 -15.82 -9.67 5.24
CA GLU A 23 -14.40 -9.49 4.92
C GLU A 23 -13.92 -8.07 5.25
N MET A 24 -14.68 -7.04 4.88
CA MET A 24 -14.40 -5.64 5.25
C MET A 24 -14.37 -5.47 6.77
N ALA A 25 -15.29 -6.12 7.51
CA ALA A 25 -15.32 -6.06 8.96
C ALA A 25 -14.04 -6.61 9.63
N LYS A 26 -13.33 -7.56 9.02
CA LYS A 26 -12.04 -8.08 9.55
C LYS A 26 -10.94 -7.01 9.56
N LEU A 27 -11.06 -6.02 8.69
CA LEU A 27 -10.16 -4.88 8.57
C LEU A 27 -10.65 -3.65 9.36
N GLY A 28 -11.75 -3.77 10.11
CA GLY A 28 -12.37 -2.62 10.78
C GLY A 28 -13.13 -1.71 9.81
N LEU A 29 -13.51 -2.22 8.64
CA LEU A 29 -14.24 -1.50 7.59
C LEU A 29 -15.70 -1.94 7.54
N LYS A 30 -16.58 -1.05 7.07
CA LYS A 30 -17.98 -1.32 6.75
C LYS A 30 -18.18 -1.24 5.23
N LEU A 31 -19.29 -1.81 4.74
CA LEU A 31 -19.65 -1.78 3.31
C LEU A 31 -19.99 -0.38 2.78
N ASP A 32 -20.35 0.52 3.69
CA ASP A 32 -20.69 1.92 3.46
C ASP A 32 -19.52 2.87 3.75
N ASP A 33 -18.36 2.35 4.17
CA ASP A 33 -17.13 3.11 4.00
C ASP A 33 -16.91 3.21 2.49
N ASP A 34 -16.75 4.43 1.98
CA ASP A 34 -16.46 4.66 0.56
C ASP A 34 -15.32 3.75 0.10
N GLN A 35 -15.38 3.30 -1.17
CA GLN A 35 -14.34 2.45 -1.77
C GLN A 35 -12.96 2.96 -1.37
N SER A 36 -12.22 2.13 -0.65
CA SER A 36 -10.92 2.51 -0.12
C SER A 36 -9.87 2.30 -1.21
N LEU A 37 -9.36 3.39 -1.77
CA LEU A 37 -8.35 3.37 -2.83
C LEU A 37 -6.94 3.55 -2.24
N ILE A 38 -6.02 2.63 -2.58
CA ILE A 38 -4.62 2.65 -2.11
C ILE A 38 -3.67 2.52 -3.31
N GLY A 39 -2.63 3.36 -3.35
CA GLY A 39 -1.61 3.28 -4.37
C GLY A 39 -0.33 2.65 -3.84
N PHE A 40 0.31 1.79 -4.63
CA PHE A 40 1.65 1.28 -4.33
C PHE A 40 2.64 1.79 -5.39
N VAL A 41 3.77 2.34 -4.96
CA VAL A 41 4.81 2.90 -5.82
C VAL A 41 6.08 2.05 -5.73
N PHE A 42 6.35 1.33 -6.82
CA PHE A 42 7.54 0.48 -6.97
C PHE A 42 8.55 1.14 -7.91
N SER A 43 9.85 0.89 -7.69
CA SER A 43 10.87 1.35 -8.64
C SER A 43 10.74 0.66 -10.00
N HIS A 44 10.53 -0.65 -9.97
CA HIS A 44 10.19 -1.44 -11.15
C HIS A 44 9.37 -2.66 -10.75
N LEU A 45 8.63 -3.20 -11.72
CA LEU A 45 7.91 -4.46 -11.55
C LEU A 45 8.71 -5.70 -12.00
N ALA A 46 9.99 -5.52 -12.34
CA ALA A 46 10.91 -6.60 -12.69
C ALA A 46 11.34 -7.44 -11.48
N VAL A 47 12.18 -8.46 -11.71
CA VAL A 47 12.58 -9.45 -10.69
C VAL A 47 13.35 -8.79 -9.54
N SER A 48 12.71 -8.72 -8.37
CA SER A 48 13.33 -8.48 -7.07
C SER A 48 12.54 -9.23 -6.00
N HIS A 49 13.13 -9.45 -4.83
CA HIS A 49 12.47 -10.13 -3.72
C HIS A 49 11.22 -9.36 -3.27
N LEU A 50 11.37 -8.06 -3.02
CA LEU A 50 10.30 -7.13 -2.67
C LEU A 50 9.19 -7.12 -3.73
N THR A 51 9.54 -6.99 -5.01
CA THR A 51 8.54 -6.90 -6.09
C THR A 51 7.75 -8.20 -6.21
N TYR A 52 8.40 -9.36 -6.12
CA TYR A 52 7.72 -10.65 -6.20
C TYR A 52 6.73 -10.83 -5.05
N LEU A 53 7.21 -10.62 -3.82
CA LEU A 53 6.37 -10.75 -2.63
C LEU A 53 5.23 -9.71 -2.61
N GLY A 54 5.54 -8.46 -2.92
CA GLY A 54 4.58 -7.37 -2.97
C GLY A 54 3.50 -7.60 -4.01
N LEU A 55 3.86 -7.96 -5.25
CA LEU A 55 2.87 -8.23 -6.30
C LEU A 55 2.02 -9.47 -5.98
N ASP A 56 2.61 -10.54 -5.42
CA ASP A 56 1.85 -11.73 -5.03
C ASP A 56 0.85 -11.40 -3.91
N SER A 57 1.30 -10.62 -2.93
CA SER A 57 0.47 -10.16 -1.82
C SER A 57 -0.66 -9.23 -2.27
N ILE A 58 -0.37 -8.26 -3.14
CA ILE A 58 -1.36 -7.36 -3.74
C ILE A 58 -2.39 -8.16 -4.56
N ASN A 59 -1.93 -9.13 -5.37
CA ASN A 59 -2.85 -9.98 -6.13
C ASN A 59 -3.77 -10.81 -5.23
N LYS A 60 -3.28 -11.26 -4.06
CA LYS A 60 -4.11 -11.92 -3.04
C LYS A 60 -5.11 -10.95 -2.41
N LEU A 61 -4.69 -9.72 -2.11
CA LEU A 61 -5.55 -8.66 -1.60
C LEU A 61 -6.71 -8.40 -2.58
N CYS A 62 -6.41 -8.13 -3.85
CA CYS A 62 -7.40 -7.85 -4.90
C CYS A 62 -8.40 -9.01 -5.12
N LYS A 63 -7.98 -10.25 -4.89
CA LYS A 63 -8.86 -11.43 -4.99
C LYS A 63 -9.78 -11.58 -3.78
N THR A 64 -9.31 -11.18 -2.60
CA THR A 64 -9.98 -11.40 -1.32
C THR A 64 -10.92 -10.24 -0.98
N PHE A 65 -10.51 -9.00 -1.23
CA PHE A 65 -11.22 -7.82 -0.74
C PHE A 65 -11.80 -7.00 -1.89
N ALA A 66 -13.10 -7.13 -2.12
CA ALA A 66 -13.80 -6.40 -3.18
C ALA A 66 -14.06 -4.91 -2.85
N GLY A 67 -13.76 -4.46 -1.63
CA GLY A 67 -13.96 -3.06 -1.18
C GLY A 67 -12.69 -2.22 -1.12
N ILE A 68 -11.55 -2.78 -1.51
CA ILE A 68 -10.26 -2.09 -1.55
C ILE A 68 -9.79 -2.07 -2.99
N ASP A 69 -9.71 -0.89 -3.57
CA ASP A 69 -9.16 -0.68 -4.90
C ASP A 69 -7.66 -0.40 -4.79
N VAL A 70 -6.86 -1.12 -5.58
CA VAL A 70 -5.40 -0.95 -5.60
C VAL A 70 -4.96 -0.43 -6.96
N CYS A 71 -4.02 0.51 -6.96
CA CYS A 71 -3.31 0.96 -8.17
C CYS A 71 -1.80 0.84 -7.97
N LEU A 72 -1.10 0.41 -9.02
CA LEU A 72 0.36 0.35 -9.02
C LEU A 72 0.95 1.51 -9.83
N PHE A 73 2.01 2.09 -9.31
CA PHE A 73 2.84 3.09 -10.00
C PHE A 73 4.25 2.55 -10.10
N THR A 74 4.89 2.72 -11.26
CA THR A 74 6.26 2.25 -11.50
C THR A 74 7.14 3.35 -12.07
N GLN A 75 8.36 3.49 -11.56
CA GLN A 75 9.35 4.44 -12.10
C GLN A 75 9.86 3.98 -13.47
N HIS A 76 10.08 2.67 -13.60
CA HIS A 76 10.53 2.05 -14.84
C HIS A 76 9.43 1.15 -15.42
N ILE A 77 9.04 1.41 -16.66
CA ILE A 77 8.05 0.61 -17.39
C ILE A 77 8.75 -0.64 -17.93
N ILE A 78 8.77 -1.69 -17.12
CA ILE A 78 9.34 -3.00 -17.45
C ILE A 78 8.25 -4.05 -17.21
N PRO A 79 8.16 -5.13 -18.02
CA PRO A 79 7.21 -6.20 -17.79
C PRO A 79 7.27 -6.73 -16.35
N SER A 80 6.10 -6.93 -15.75
CA SER A 80 6.00 -7.41 -14.38
C SER A 80 6.47 -8.86 -14.26
N CYS A 81 7.17 -9.19 -13.17
CA CYS A 81 7.68 -10.54 -12.93
C CYS A 81 6.54 -11.57 -12.77
N ILE A 82 5.36 -11.11 -12.37
CA ILE A 82 4.09 -11.85 -12.39
C ILE A 82 2.97 -10.94 -12.93
N PRO A 83 1.90 -11.47 -13.54
CA PRO A 83 0.78 -10.66 -14.01
C PRO A 83 0.11 -9.89 -12.85
N SER A 84 -0.08 -8.58 -13.02
CA SER A 84 -0.85 -7.76 -12.07
C SER A 84 -2.35 -7.96 -12.28
N LEU A 85 -3.11 -8.03 -11.18
CA LEU A 85 -4.58 -8.03 -11.17
C LEU A 85 -5.19 -6.64 -10.93
N CYS A 86 -4.36 -5.61 -10.88
CA CYS A 86 -4.76 -4.22 -10.71
C CYS A 86 -4.10 -3.32 -11.76
N PRO A 87 -4.66 -2.12 -12.02
CA PRO A 87 -4.10 -1.16 -12.96
C PRO A 87 -2.66 -0.79 -12.62
N VAL A 88 -1.83 -0.66 -13.66
CA VAL A 88 -0.43 -0.25 -13.55
C VAL A 88 -0.22 1.02 -14.37
N PHE A 89 0.34 2.04 -13.73
CA PHE A 89 0.60 3.36 -14.29
C PHE A 89 2.09 3.71 -14.20
N GLY A 90 2.50 4.69 -15.00
CA GLY A 90 3.83 5.29 -14.84
C GLY A 90 3.84 6.22 -13.63
N VAL A 91 5.01 6.41 -13.02
CA VAL A 91 5.12 7.32 -11.88
C VAL A 91 4.77 8.77 -12.21
N SER A 92 4.87 9.16 -13.49
CA SER A 92 4.38 10.45 -13.99
C SER A 92 2.88 10.68 -13.78
N ASP A 93 2.09 9.61 -13.61
CA ASP A 93 0.65 9.71 -13.35
C ASP A 93 0.33 10.01 -11.88
N LEU A 94 1.31 9.98 -10.97
CA LEU A 94 1.13 10.33 -9.55
C LEU A 94 0.63 11.76 -9.35
N VAL A 95 0.88 12.68 -10.29
CA VAL A 95 0.34 14.05 -10.21
C VAL A 95 -1.18 14.10 -10.27
N ARG A 96 -1.81 13.02 -10.76
CA ARG A 96 -3.27 12.82 -10.82
C ARG A 96 -3.77 11.96 -9.66
N TRP A 97 -2.86 11.47 -8.81
CA TRP A 97 -3.21 10.76 -7.59
C TRP A 97 -3.64 11.79 -6.55
N HIS A 98 -4.94 11.77 -6.24
CA HIS A 98 -5.62 12.72 -5.37
C HIS A 98 -5.35 12.41 -3.88
N ASP A 99 -6.29 12.75 -2.98
CA ASP A 99 -6.21 12.65 -1.52
C ASP A 99 -6.14 11.22 -0.96
N TYR A 100 -5.62 10.26 -1.73
CA TYR A 100 -5.53 8.85 -1.38
C TYR A 100 -4.12 8.49 -0.91
N PRO A 101 -3.99 7.54 0.02
CA PRO A 101 -2.71 7.12 0.57
C PRO A 101 -1.83 6.46 -0.50
N LEU A 102 -0.53 6.68 -0.38
CA LEU A 102 0.49 6.01 -1.19
C LEU A 102 1.41 5.19 -0.30
N ILE A 103 1.74 3.98 -0.73
CA ILE A 103 2.78 3.14 -0.14
C ILE A 103 3.96 3.10 -1.10
N ALA A 104 5.07 3.73 -0.72
CA ALA A 104 6.29 3.82 -1.53
C ALA A 104 7.36 2.86 -1.00
N THR A 105 7.94 2.05 -1.88
CA THR A 105 8.78 0.91 -1.47
C THR A 105 10.29 1.14 -1.53
N SER A 106 10.74 2.35 -1.84
CA SER A 106 12.16 2.74 -1.86
C SER A 106 12.31 4.24 -1.57
N ILE A 107 13.53 4.69 -1.31
CA ILE A 107 13.81 6.12 -1.10
C ILE A 107 13.37 6.94 -2.33
N GLY A 108 13.72 6.46 -3.53
CA GLY A 108 13.40 7.12 -4.79
C GLY A 108 11.89 7.22 -5.04
N THR A 109 11.14 6.13 -4.82
CA THR A 109 9.68 6.15 -5.01
C THR A 109 8.98 7.01 -3.95
N THR A 110 9.56 7.12 -2.76
CA THR A 110 9.03 7.97 -1.70
C THR A 110 9.17 9.45 -2.06
N ILE A 111 10.32 9.86 -2.58
CA ILE A 111 10.54 11.23 -3.05
C ILE A 111 9.55 11.60 -4.15
N GLU A 112 9.30 10.70 -5.11
CA GLU A 112 8.32 10.93 -6.17
C GLU A 112 6.88 10.92 -5.64
N ALA A 113 6.55 10.05 -4.68
CA ALA A 113 5.26 10.06 -4.00
C ALA A 113 5.02 11.37 -3.25
N LEU A 114 6.05 11.97 -2.65
CA LEU A 114 5.95 13.29 -2.02
C LEU A 114 5.73 14.43 -3.01
N ALA A 115 6.06 14.27 -4.29
CA ALA A 115 5.70 15.23 -5.33
C ALA A 115 4.20 15.20 -5.71
N SER A 116 3.45 14.20 -5.23
CA SER A 116 2.00 14.11 -5.41
C SER A 116 1.21 14.90 -4.34
N ASN A 117 -0.11 14.92 -4.50
CA ASN A 117 -1.05 15.48 -3.52
C ASN A 117 -1.47 14.47 -2.44
N ALA A 118 -0.83 13.31 -2.35
CA ALA A 118 -1.14 12.34 -1.31
C ALA A 118 -0.98 12.98 0.09
N PRO A 119 -1.98 12.82 0.99
CA PRO A 119 -1.94 13.42 2.31
C PRO A 119 -0.92 12.74 3.22
N ILE A 120 -0.78 11.42 3.07
CA ILE A 120 0.16 10.58 3.79
C ILE A 120 0.85 9.65 2.80
N VAL A 121 2.17 9.53 2.94
CA VAL A 121 3.01 8.59 2.19
C VAL A 121 3.61 7.60 3.16
N TYR A 122 3.28 6.32 3.00
CA TYR A 122 3.86 5.23 3.78
C TYR A 122 5.13 4.76 3.09
N HIS A 123 6.29 5.11 3.64
CA HIS A 123 7.55 4.57 3.16
C HIS A 123 7.73 3.17 3.74
N TYR A 124 7.48 2.14 2.92
CA TYR A 124 7.77 0.76 3.28
C TYR A 124 9.26 0.47 3.04
N ALA A 125 10.07 0.70 4.08
CA ALA A 125 11.50 0.47 4.07
C ALA A 125 11.79 -1.03 4.20
N PHE A 126 11.69 -1.74 3.06
CA PHE A 126 11.90 -3.18 2.98
C PHE A 126 13.30 -3.56 3.49
N ASP A 127 14.33 -2.95 2.93
CA ASP A 127 15.71 -3.06 3.42
C ASP A 127 16.24 -1.65 3.74
N PRO A 128 17.11 -1.48 4.75
CA PRO A 128 17.68 -0.19 5.11
C PRO A 128 18.73 0.25 4.07
N GLU A 129 18.24 0.81 2.96
CA GLU A 129 19.03 1.17 1.77
C GLU A 129 20.19 2.14 2.04
N PHE A 130 20.12 2.88 3.15
CA PHE A 130 21.12 3.89 3.54
C PHE A 130 22.43 3.28 4.09
N ILE A 131 22.40 2.05 4.61
CA ILE A 131 23.55 1.42 5.29
C ILE A 131 24.76 1.21 4.36
N ASN A 132 24.52 1.02 3.07
CA ASN A 132 25.58 0.74 2.08
C ASN A 132 25.81 1.87 1.08
N LYS A 133 25.31 3.08 1.34
CA LYS A 133 25.43 4.23 0.42
C LYS A 133 26.23 5.38 1.05
N PRO A 134 27.56 5.22 1.24
CA PRO A 134 28.42 6.25 1.84
C PRO A 134 28.54 7.55 1.00
N HIS A 135 27.97 7.58 -0.20
CA HIS A 135 28.06 8.71 -1.14
C HIS A 135 26.70 9.33 -1.49
N MET A 136 25.57 8.82 -0.98
CA MET A 136 24.34 9.60 -0.98
C MET A 136 24.46 10.58 0.18
N GLU A 137 24.51 11.87 -0.12
CA GLU A 137 24.49 12.88 0.95
C GLU A 137 23.22 12.66 1.78
N SER A 138 23.34 12.72 3.11
CA SER A 138 22.20 12.54 4.01
C SER A 138 21.05 13.50 3.70
N SER A 139 21.34 14.65 3.07
CA SER A 139 20.38 15.62 2.54
C SER A 139 19.37 15.00 1.57
N ASP A 140 19.77 14.06 0.72
CA ASP A 140 18.90 13.47 -0.30
C ASP A 140 17.98 12.39 0.26
N MET A 141 18.36 11.77 1.38
CA MET A 141 17.58 10.70 2.02
C MET A 141 16.56 11.24 3.01
N ARG A 142 16.85 12.37 3.67
CA ARG A 142 15.98 12.98 4.69
C ARG A 142 14.54 13.20 4.24
N PRO A 143 14.22 13.65 3.00
CA PRO A 143 12.84 13.77 2.57
C PRO A 143 12.05 12.47 2.67
N ALA A 144 12.68 11.32 2.38
CA ALA A 144 12.02 10.02 2.40
C ALA A 144 11.76 9.46 3.81
N PHE A 145 12.37 10.03 4.86
CA PHE A 145 12.22 9.55 6.24
C PHE A 145 11.65 10.61 7.19
N CYS A 146 11.96 11.88 6.97
CA CYS A 146 11.68 12.98 7.90
C CYS A 146 10.60 13.94 7.42
N ASP A 147 10.08 13.82 6.19
CA ASP A 147 8.96 14.66 5.75
C ASP A 147 7.73 14.39 6.63
N PRO A 148 6.99 15.42 7.08
CA PRO A 148 5.87 15.25 8.01
C PRO A 148 4.72 14.40 7.46
N ARG A 149 4.61 14.26 6.13
CA ARG A 149 3.63 13.38 5.47
C ARG A 149 4.10 11.93 5.42
N VAL A 150 5.36 11.65 5.73
CA VAL A 150 5.90 10.29 5.69
C VAL A 150 5.58 9.54 6.98
N ARG A 151 5.16 8.28 6.81
CA ARG A 151 5.09 7.27 7.86
C ARG A 151 5.99 6.11 7.45
N VAL A 152 6.98 5.79 8.26
CA VAL A 152 7.93 4.73 7.91
C VAL A 152 7.44 3.40 8.48
N VAL A 153 7.33 2.40 7.61
CA VAL A 153 6.92 1.04 7.96
C VAL A 153 8.07 0.11 7.61
N VAL A 154 8.40 -0.83 8.50
CA VAL A 154 9.52 -1.76 8.31
C VAL A 154 9.08 -3.21 8.40
N ARG A 155 9.92 -4.11 7.90
CA ARG A 155 9.70 -5.56 7.94
C ARG A 155 10.29 -6.29 9.15
N HIS A 156 11.15 -5.61 9.92
CA HIS A 156 11.87 -6.23 11.03
C HIS A 156 12.23 -5.20 12.11
N GLU A 157 12.25 -5.62 13.38
CA GLU A 157 12.55 -4.73 14.52
C GLU A 157 13.93 -4.08 14.41
N SER A 158 14.94 -4.85 13.99
CA SER A 158 16.28 -4.28 13.78
C SER A 158 16.33 -3.18 12.71
N HIS A 159 15.44 -3.20 11.72
CA HIS A 159 15.35 -2.11 10.74
C HIS A 159 14.75 -0.85 11.39
N LYS A 160 13.76 -1.02 12.27
CA LYS A 160 13.19 0.07 13.07
C LYS A 160 14.28 0.72 13.91
N GLU A 161 14.99 -0.05 14.73
CA GLU A 161 16.07 0.46 15.59
C GLU A 161 17.12 1.25 14.80
N LEU A 162 17.54 0.74 13.63
CA LEU A 162 18.54 1.39 12.78
C LEU A 162 18.03 2.70 12.18
N ILE A 163 16.79 2.73 11.67
CA ILE A 163 16.21 3.93 11.06
C ILE A 163 15.94 5.01 12.11
N GLU A 164 15.42 4.63 13.28
CA GLU A 164 15.16 5.57 14.38
C GLU A 164 16.47 6.19 14.89
N ALA A 165 17.53 5.39 15.01
CA ALA A 165 18.85 5.87 15.41
C ALA A 165 19.48 6.82 14.38
N GLU A 166 19.38 6.50 13.08
CA GLU A 166 20.00 7.30 12.01
C GLU A 166 19.27 8.64 11.78
N PHE A 167 17.93 8.61 11.75
CA PHE A 167 17.13 9.77 11.34
C PHE A 167 16.47 10.52 12.51
N GLY A 168 16.50 9.97 13.73
CA GLY A 168 15.88 10.58 14.91
C GLY A 168 14.36 10.70 14.79
N ILE A 169 13.72 9.76 14.09
CA ILE A 169 12.27 9.71 13.87
C ILE A 169 11.63 8.58 14.68
N GLN A 170 10.30 8.55 14.73
CA GLN A 170 9.55 7.39 15.20
C GLN A 170 9.04 6.59 14.00
N VAL A 171 9.44 5.33 13.89
CA VAL A 171 8.91 4.39 12.89
C VAL A 171 7.59 3.82 13.40
N CYS A 172 6.66 3.46 12.50
CA CYS A 172 5.40 2.83 12.87
C CYS A 172 5.62 1.61 13.78
N ASP A 173 4.79 1.48 14.82
CA ASP A 173 4.91 0.38 15.79
C ASP A 173 4.53 -0.99 15.19
N THR A 174 3.82 -0.99 14.07
CA THR A 174 3.45 -2.22 13.36
C THR A 174 4.57 -2.65 12.42
N ILE A 175 5.20 -3.77 12.75
CA ILE A 175 6.17 -4.45 11.88
C ILE A 175 5.43 -5.30 10.85
N ILE A 176 5.66 -5.05 9.57
CA ILE A 176 4.97 -5.75 8.47
C ILE A 176 5.98 -6.53 7.62
N PRO A 177 6.10 -7.86 7.83
CA PRO A 177 7.06 -8.66 7.08
C PRO A 177 6.67 -8.77 5.60
N ASP A 178 7.69 -8.95 4.76
CA ASP A 178 7.56 -9.47 3.40
C ASP A 178 6.53 -8.77 2.49
N CYS A 179 6.40 -7.45 2.65
CA CYS A 179 5.47 -6.60 1.91
C CYS A 179 4.03 -7.12 1.94
N ASP A 180 3.56 -7.58 3.10
CA ASP A 180 2.18 -8.02 3.29
C ASP A 180 1.19 -6.88 3.01
N ALA A 181 0.58 -6.91 1.83
CA ALA A 181 -0.33 -5.89 1.33
C ALA A 181 -1.64 -5.83 2.13
N GLU A 182 -2.08 -6.94 2.74
CA GLU A 182 -3.27 -6.95 3.61
C GLU A 182 -2.97 -6.23 4.92
N ALA A 183 -1.84 -6.53 5.55
CA ALA A 183 -1.41 -5.84 6.75
C ALA A 183 -1.15 -4.34 6.47
N LEU A 184 -0.50 -4.01 5.34
CA LEU A 184 -0.28 -2.63 4.92
C LEU A 184 -1.59 -1.89 4.70
N ALA A 185 -2.51 -2.47 3.92
CA ALA A 185 -3.83 -1.85 3.69
C ALA A 185 -4.59 -1.65 5.00
N LYS A 186 -4.54 -2.63 5.91
CA LYS A 186 -5.19 -2.51 7.23
C LYS A 186 -4.61 -1.35 8.04
N LEU A 187 -3.28 -1.23 8.11
CA LEU A 187 -2.60 -0.14 8.80
C LEU A 187 -3.05 1.21 8.23
N VAL A 188 -2.93 1.36 6.91
CA VAL A 188 -3.26 2.59 6.18
C VAL A 188 -4.70 3.03 6.45
N LEU A 189 -5.66 2.12 6.26
CA LEU A 189 -7.08 2.45 6.39
C LEU A 189 -7.51 2.69 7.84
N THR A 190 -6.85 2.02 8.80
CA THR A 190 -7.11 2.28 10.22
C THR A 190 -6.60 3.66 10.62
N GLU A 191 -5.41 4.06 10.16
CA GLU A 191 -4.86 5.39 10.45
C GLU A 191 -5.68 6.50 9.80
N MET A 192 -6.08 6.34 8.54
CA MET A 192 -6.93 7.33 7.85
C MET A 192 -8.25 7.59 8.58
N LYS A 193 -8.91 6.53 9.06
CA LYS A 193 -10.16 6.67 9.83
C LYS A 193 -10.01 7.38 11.16
N ASN A 194 -8.83 7.31 11.78
CA ASN A 194 -8.55 7.96 13.06
C ASN A 194 -8.04 9.39 12.88
N ALA A 195 -7.74 9.82 11.65
CA ALA A 195 -7.30 11.17 11.32
C ALA A 195 -8.48 12.13 11.05
N ASP A 196 -9.67 11.59 10.75
CA ASP A 196 -10.96 12.30 10.63
C ASP A 196 -11.68 12.45 11.98
#